data_AF-A0A8T6DSY7-F1
#
_entry.id   AF-A0A8T6DSY7-F1
#
_cell.length_a   1.000
_cell.length_b   1.000
_cell.length_c   1.000
_cell.angle_alpha   90.00
_cell.angle_beta   90.00
_cell.angle_gamma   90.00
#
_symmetry.space_group_name_H-M   'P 1'
#
loop_
_entity.id
_entity.type
_entity.pdbx_description
1 polymer ?
#
loop_
_entity_poly.entity_id
_entity_poly.type
_entity_poly.pdbx_seq_one_letter_code
_entity_poly.pdbx_strand_id
1 'polypeptide(L)'
;MSAYEEARKTAKLAIDDLDAKLEELGRLARSNDTSDLARLGLDIRLRSFVDRAGHLAKELDPVHWPKFVFDPGDPAVVGRFIALALVAQPKLPLAEVRRFHGSGVYALYYNGEFPPYNPIAGTETPIYIG
;
A
#
# COMPACT_ATOMS: atom_id res chain seq x y z
N MET A 1 7.29 -39.23 22.79
CA MET A 1 6.81 -38.06 22.04
C MET A 1 7.52 -38.07 20.71
N SER A 2 6.78 -38.03 19.61
CA SER A 2 7.38 -37.96 18.26
C SER A 2 7.99 -36.57 18.04
N ALA A 3 9.09 -36.47 17.28
CA ALA A 3 9.72 -35.20 16.91
C ALA A 3 8.71 -34.20 16.29
N TYR A 4 7.67 -34.71 15.63
CA TYR A 4 6.55 -33.91 15.10
C TYR A 4 5.69 -33.26 16.19
N GLU A 5 5.38 -33.99 17.26
CA GLU A 5 4.56 -33.47 18.37
C GLU A 5 5.32 -32.39 19.15
N GLU A 6 6.63 -32.57 19.29
CA GLU A 6 7.51 -31.58 19.92
C GLU A 6 7.61 -30.30 19.08
N ALA A 7 7.84 -30.41 17.77
CA ALA A 7 7.86 -29.26 16.86
C ALA A 7 6.54 -28.49 16.85
N ARG A 8 5.39 -29.20 16.81
CA ARG A 8 4.06 -28.58 16.85
C ARG A 8 3.82 -27.84 18.17
N LYS A 9 4.22 -28.43 19.29
CA LYS A 9 4.08 -27.80 20.61
C LYS A 9 4.93 -26.52 20.70
N THR A 10 6.17 -26.58 20.23
CA THR A 10 7.09 -25.42 20.21
C THR A 10 6.55 -24.29 19.34
N ALA A 11 6.06 -24.60 18.12
CA ALA A 11 5.46 -23.60 17.24
C ALA A 11 4.24 -22.92 17.87
N LYS A 12 3.38 -23.70 18.53
CA LYS A 12 2.21 -23.15 19.25
C LYS A 12 2.64 -22.17 20.35
N LEU A 13 3.60 -22.57 21.20
CA LEU A 13 4.09 -21.71 22.28
C LEU A 13 4.70 -20.40 21.76
N ALA A 14 5.38 -20.43 20.61
CA ALA A 14 5.95 -19.23 19.99
C ALA A 14 4.86 -18.25 19.51
N ILE A 15 3.75 -18.75 18.96
CA ILE A 15 2.61 -17.91 18.57
C ILE A 15 1.91 -17.35 19.80
N ASP A 16 1.69 -18.16 20.83
CA ASP A 16 1.07 -17.70 22.09
C ASP A 16 1.90 -16.57 22.75
N ASP A 17 3.24 -16.67 22.74
CA ASP A 17 4.14 -15.61 23.23
C ASP A 17 4.08 -14.33 22.38
N LEU A 18 3.97 -14.47 21.05
CA LEU A 18 3.82 -13.34 20.15
C LEU A 18 2.50 -12.60 20.40
N ASP A 19 1.39 -13.32 20.56
CA ASP A 19 0.08 -12.74 20.87
C ASP A 19 0.12 -11.94 22.19
N ALA A 20 0.73 -12.52 23.24
CA ALA A 20 0.91 -11.84 24.52
C ALA A 20 1.73 -10.54 24.40
N LYS A 21 2.79 -10.55 23.59
CA LYS A 21 3.62 -9.35 23.32
C LYS A 21 2.86 -8.29 22.53
N LEU A 22 2.02 -8.68 21.57
CA LEU A 22 1.18 -7.75 20.81
C LEU A 22 0.13 -7.07 21.71
N GLU A 23 -0.45 -7.81 22.66
CA GLU A 23 -1.36 -7.23 23.67
C GLU A 23 -0.64 -6.23 24.59
N GLU A 24 0.57 -6.57 25.05
CA GLU A 24 1.41 -5.65 25.83
C GLU A 24 1.74 -4.38 25.05
N LEU A 25 2.16 -4.52 23.80
CA LEU A 25 2.42 -3.40 22.89
C LEU A 25 1.19 -2.50 22.71
N GLY A 26 0.02 -3.10 22.50
CA GLY A 26 -1.24 -2.38 22.36
C GLY A 26 -1.63 -1.62 23.63
N ARG A 27 -1.32 -2.15 24.82
CA ARG A 27 -1.51 -1.43 26.09
C ARG A 27 -0.59 -0.22 26.21
N LEU A 28 0.69 -0.38 25.88
CA LEU A 28 1.68 0.70 25.91
C LEU A 28 1.34 1.83 24.92
N ALA A 29 0.95 1.48 23.69
CA ALA A 29 0.62 2.47 22.66
C ALA A 29 -0.58 3.36 23.04
N ARG A 30 -1.54 2.81 23.82
CA ARG A 30 -2.74 3.50 24.31
C ARG A 30 -2.52 4.26 25.62
N SER A 31 -1.38 4.08 26.29
CA SER A 31 -1.09 4.89 27.48
C SER A 31 -0.78 6.33 27.07
N ASN A 32 -1.11 7.28 27.97
CA ASN A 32 -0.81 8.71 27.77
C ASN A 32 0.69 9.03 27.87
N ASP A 33 1.51 8.05 28.27
CA ASP A 33 2.95 8.22 28.48
C ASP A 33 3.77 8.15 27.18
N THR A 34 3.14 7.74 26.08
CA THR A 34 3.81 7.65 24.77
C THR A 34 3.59 8.94 23.98
N SER A 35 4.65 9.52 23.41
CA SER A 35 4.53 10.69 22.52
C SER A 35 4.01 10.30 21.13
N ASP A 36 3.44 11.25 20.38
CA ASP A 36 2.94 10.98 19.03
C ASP A 36 4.04 10.51 18.06
N LEU A 37 5.26 11.03 18.21
CA LEU A 37 6.42 10.56 17.45
C LEU A 37 6.79 9.11 17.78
N ALA A 38 6.69 8.73 19.06
CA ALA A 38 6.93 7.35 19.47
C ALA A 38 5.82 6.40 18.94
N ARG A 39 4.55 6.84 18.94
CA ARG A 39 3.44 6.09 18.32
C ARG A 39 3.63 5.90 16.82
N LEU A 40 4.06 6.94 16.11
CA LEU A 40 4.37 6.87 14.67
C LEU A 40 5.52 5.89 14.38
N GLY A 41 6.61 5.99 15.14
CA GLY A 41 7.73 5.06 15.01
C GLY A 41 7.34 3.61 15.29
N LEU A 42 6.42 3.39 16.23
CA LEU A 42 5.86 2.08 16.52
C LEU A 42 4.95 1.56 15.40
N ASP A 43 4.06 2.39 14.86
CA ASP A 43 3.19 2.05 13.73
C ASP A 43 4.01 1.56 12.52
N ILE A 44 5.08 2.27 12.16
CA ILE A 44 5.98 1.87 11.07
C ILE A 44 6.59 0.48 11.33
N ARG A 45 7.07 0.23 12.54
CA ARG A 45 7.67 -1.07 12.92
C ARG A 45 6.63 -2.19 12.93
N LEU A 46 5.42 -1.91 13.41
CA LEU A 46 4.34 -2.88 13.47
C LEU A 46 3.87 -3.28 12.07
N ARG A 47 3.73 -2.32 11.15
CA ARG A 47 3.43 -2.61 9.74
C ARG A 47 4.48 -3.50 9.09
N SER A 48 5.76 -3.17 9.28
CA SER A 48 6.86 -4.01 8.79
C SER A 48 6.87 -5.42 9.42
N PHE A 49 6.45 -5.55 10.67
CA PHE A 49 6.25 -6.86 11.29
C PHE A 49 5.10 -7.64 10.65
N VAL A 50 3.94 -7.01 10.46
CA VAL A 50 2.76 -7.61 9.82
C VAL A 50 3.10 -8.10 8.41
N ASP A 51 3.85 -7.32 7.63
CA ASP A 51 4.29 -7.74 6.29
C ASP A 51 5.13 -9.02 6.34
N ARG A 52 6.13 -9.08 7.24
CA ARG A 52 6.98 -10.28 7.40
C ARG A 52 6.20 -11.48 7.90
N ALA A 53 5.29 -11.30 8.85
CA ALA A 53 4.42 -12.37 9.34
C ALA A 53 3.50 -12.89 8.23
N GLY A 54 2.94 -11.98 7.41
CA GLY A 54 2.14 -12.34 6.23
C GLY A 54 2.94 -13.11 5.18
N HIS A 55 4.20 -12.75 4.94
CA HIS A 55 5.10 -13.52 4.07
C HIS A 55 5.36 -14.92 4.61
N LEU A 56 5.69 -15.05 5.90
CA LEU A 56 5.90 -16.35 6.53
C LEU A 56 4.62 -17.22 6.47
N ALA A 57 3.44 -16.63 6.70
CA ALA A 57 2.18 -17.36 6.58
C ALA A 57 1.96 -17.93 5.18
N LYS A 58 2.33 -17.18 4.12
CA LYS A 58 2.28 -17.67 2.73
C LYS A 58 3.27 -18.80 2.47
N GLU A 59 4.44 -18.79 3.10
CA GLU A 59 5.43 -19.88 2.99
C GLU A 59 4.99 -21.16 3.70
N LEU A 60 4.26 -21.02 4.81
CA LEU A 60 3.73 -22.14 5.59
C LEU A 60 2.45 -22.76 4.99
N ASP A 61 1.82 -22.11 4.01
CA ASP A 61 0.62 -22.63 3.37
C ASP A 61 0.92 -23.93 2.62
N PRO A 62 0.30 -25.07 2.99
CA PRO A 62 0.52 -26.33 2.31
C PRO A 62 -0.02 -26.35 0.87
N VAL A 63 -0.88 -25.38 0.51
CA VAL A 63 -1.42 -25.21 -0.83
C VAL A 63 -0.62 -24.13 -1.54
N HIS A 64 -0.04 -24.47 -2.69
CA HIS A 64 0.74 -23.53 -3.48
C HIS A 64 -0.09 -22.32 -3.92
N TRP A 65 0.33 -21.14 -3.47
CA TRP A 65 -0.17 -19.89 -4.01
C TRP A 65 0.24 -19.72 -5.47
N PRO A 66 -0.65 -19.23 -6.35
CA PRO A 66 -0.23 -18.86 -7.69
C PRO A 66 0.81 -17.73 -7.61
N LYS A 67 1.71 -17.68 -8.61
CA LYS A 67 2.78 -16.66 -8.67
C LYS A 67 2.26 -15.22 -8.64
N PHE A 68 0.99 -15.02 -8.96
CA PHE A 68 0.28 -13.75 -8.90
C PHE A 68 -1.18 -13.98 -8.56
N VAL A 69 -1.70 -13.23 -7.57
CA VAL A 69 -3.12 -13.11 -7.27
C VAL A 69 -3.50 -11.66 -7.52
N PHE A 70 -4.52 -11.43 -8.32
CA PHE A 70 -5.13 -10.11 -8.45
C PHE A 70 -6.03 -9.87 -7.25
N ASP A 71 -5.61 -8.99 -6.34
CA ASP A 71 -6.41 -8.54 -5.22
C ASP A 71 -7.04 -7.16 -5.53
N PRO A 72 -8.34 -7.09 -5.85
CA PRO A 72 -9.02 -5.81 -6.09
C PRO A 72 -9.19 -4.96 -4.82
N GLY A 73 -8.92 -5.52 -3.64
CA GLY A 73 -8.91 -4.79 -2.38
C GLY A 73 -7.58 -4.11 -2.06
N ASP A 74 -6.50 -4.46 -2.78
CA ASP A 74 -5.18 -3.85 -2.58
C ASP A 74 -5.15 -2.42 -3.16
N PRO A 75 -4.97 -1.38 -2.33
CA PRO A 75 -4.95 0.01 -2.79
C PRO A 75 -3.84 0.29 -3.82
N ALA A 76 -2.70 -0.41 -3.76
CA ALA A 76 -1.62 -0.24 -4.72
C ALA A 76 -2.00 -0.80 -6.09
N VAL A 77 -2.68 -1.94 -6.11
CA VAL A 77 -3.23 -2.54 -7.34
C VAL A 77 -4.27 -1.61 -7.94
N VAL A 78 -5.26 -1.20 -7.14
CA VAL A 78 -6.34 -0.29 -7.59
C VAL A 78 -5.78 1.03 -8.11
N GLY A 79 -4.86 1.66 -7.39
CA GLY A 79 -4.21 2.90 -7.80
C GLY A 79 -3.49 2.77 -9.15
N ARG A 80 -2.83 1.64 -9.38
CA ARG A 80 -2.17 1.37 -10.66
C ARG A 80 -3.17 1.24 -11.81
N PHE A 81 -4.32 0.58 -11.59
CA PHE A 81 -5.38 0.52 -12.59
C PHE A 81 -5.97 1.89 -12.91
N ILE A 82 -6.21 2.72 -11.89
CA ILE A 82 -6.69 4.10 -12.07
C ILE A 82 -5.68 4.89 -12.91
N ALA A 83 -4.38 4.81 -12.61
CA ALA A 83 -3.34 5.49 -13.37
C ALA A 83 -3.29 5.02 -14.85
N LEU A 84 -3.38 3.70 -15.09
CA LEU A 84 -3.43 3.15 -16.45
C LEU A 84 -4.67 3.63 -17.21
N ALA A 85 -5.83 3.62 -16.55
CA ALA A 85 -7.08 4.07 -17.14
C ALA A 85 -7.06 5.56 -17.47
N LEU A 86 -6.47 6.39 -16.60
CA LEU A 86 -6.31 7.83 -16.80
C LEU A 86 -5.42 8.15 -18.01
N VAL A 87 -4.25 7.51 -18.09
CA VAL A 87 -3.29 7.71 -19.20
C VAL A 87 -3.86 7.25 -20.54
N ALA A 88 -4.73 6.23 -20.54
CA ALA A 88 -5.38 5.72 -21.74
C ALA A 88 -6.47 6.66 -22.29
N GLN A 89 -6.95 7.64 -21.51
CA GLN A 89 -7.97 8.58 -21.99
C GLN A 89 -7.39 9.52 -23.05
N PRO A 90 -8.17 9.89 -24.08
CA PRO A 90 -7.76 10.92 -25.02
C PRO A 90 -7.59 12.26 -24.30
N LYS A 91 -6.49 12.95 -24.61
CA LYS A 91 -6.23 14.30 -24.09
C LYS A 91 -7.17 15.28 -24.78
N LEU A 92 -7.81 16.14 -24.00
CA LEU A 92 -8.68 17.20 -24.50
C LEU A 92 -8.02 18.57 -24.27
N PRO A 93 -8.12 19.51 -25.22
CA PRO A 93 -7.72 20.89 -24.97
C PRO A 93 -8.50 21.44 -23.77
N LEU A 94 -7.80 22.04 -22.81
CA LEU A 94 -8.42 22.56 -21.59
C LEU A 94 -9.54 23.58 -21.88
N ALA A 95 -9.39 24.36 -22.95
CA ALA A 95 -10.39 25.33 -23.41
C ALA A 95 -11.69 24.69 -23.94
N GLU A 96 -11.67 23.41 -24.31
CA GLU A 96 -12.81 22.68 -24.86
C GLU A 96 -13.55 21.82 -23.82
N VAL A 97 -13.05 21.77 -22.59
CA VAL A 97 -13.68 20.99 -21.50
C VAL A 97 -15.02 21.63 -21.13
N ARG A 98 -16.11 20.93 -21.43
CA ARG A 98 -17.47 21.32 -21.05
C ARG A 98 -17.76 20.92 -19.61
N ARG A 99 -18.76 21.55 -18.98
CA ARG A 99 -19.27 21.08 -17.69
C ARG A 99 -19.84 19.66 -17.84
N PHE A 100 -19.51 18.78 -16.91
CA PHE A 100 -20.02 17.42 -16.83
C PHE A 100 -20.30 17.06 -15.36
N HIS A 101 -21.03 15.96 -15.15
CA HIS A 101 -21.26 15.41 -13.82
C HIS A 101 -20.23 14.32 -13.52
N GLY A 102 -19.77 14.26 -12.26
CA GLY A 102 -18.87 13.21 -11.77
C GLY A 102 -17.71 13.79 -10.98
N SER A 103 -17.33 13.08 -9.91
CA SER A 103 -16.05 13.26 -9.25
C SER A 103 -15.03 12.30 -9.86
N GLY A 104 -13.76 12.66 -9.79
CA GLY A 104 -12.68 11.83 -10.33
C GLY A 104 -11.33 12.50 -10.17
N VAL A 105 -10.35 11.93 -10.86
CA VAL A 105 -8.99 12.48 -10.96
C VAL A 105 -8.76 13.06 -12.36
N TYR A 106 -7.89 14.05 -12.45
CA TYR A 106 -7.50 14.64 -13.72
C TYR A 106 -6.00 14.94 -13.76
N ALA A 107 -5.47 15.02 -14.96
CA ALA A 107 -4.08 15.41 -15.21
C ALA A 107 -4.04 16.54 -16.23
N LEU A 108 -3.23 17.56 -15.95
CA LEU A 108 -2.94 18.63 -16.89
C LEU A 108 -1.60 18.37 -17.53
N TYR A 109 -1.55 18.48 -18.86
CA TYR A 109 -0.34 18.31 -19.65
C TYR A 109 0.02 19.63 -20.28
N TYR A 110 1.31 19.95 -20.26
CA TYR A 110 1.82 21.18 -20.83
C TYR A 110 2.28 20.93 -22.27
N ASN A 111 1.93 21.84 -23.19
CA ASN A 111 2.32 21.76 -24.61
C ASN A 111 2.65 23.14 -25.21
N GLY A 112 3.02 24.10 -24.37
CA GLY A 112 3.39 25.46 -24.80
C GLY A 112 4.91 25.64 -24.93
N GLU A 113 5.33 26.88 -25.21
CA GLU A 113 6.72 27.22 -25.51
C GLU A 113 7.48 27.94 -24.38
N PHE A 114 6.86 28.11 -23.20
CA PHE A 114 7.50 28.69 -22.02
C PHE A 114 8.77 27.90 -21.62
N PRO A 115 9.97 28.50 -21.70
CA PRO A 115 11.23 27.76 -21.63
C PRO A 115 11.42 26.90 -20.37
N PRO A 116 11.02 27.35 -19.16
CA PRO A 116 11.14 26.53 -17.95
C PRO A 116 10.38 25.19 -18.00
N TYR A 117 9.33 25.09 -18.83
CA TYR A 117 8.50 23.89 -18.95
C TYR A 117 8.79 23.06 -20.20
N ASN A 118 9.77 23.46 -21.02
CA ASN A 118 10.20 22.68 -22.17
C ASN A 118 10.50 21.20 -21.85
N PRO A 119 11.10 20.82 -20.70
CA PRO A 119 11.38 19.42 -20.39
C PRO A 119 10.14 18.51 -20.30
N ILE A 120 8.96 19.07 -20.03
CA ILE A 120 7.71 18.32 -19.90
C ILE A 120 6.74 18.55 -21.08
N ALA A 121 7.05 19.52 -21.95
CA ALA A 121 6.21 19.89 -23.08
C ALA A 121 6.04 18.71 -24.05
N GLY A 122 4.79 18.33 -24.33
CA GLY A 122 4.48 17.22 -25.26
C GLY A 122 4.83 15.82 -24.73
N THR A 123 5.18 15.69 -23.45
CA THR A 123 5.48 14.38 -22.83
C THR A 123 4.25 13.80 -22.12
N GLU A 124 4.34 12.54 -21.70
CA GLU A 124 3.34 11.89 -20.82
C GLU A 124 3.52 12.29 -19.34
N THR A 125 4.40 13.24 -19.03
CA THR A 125 4.58 13.77 -17.68
C THR A 125 3.62 14.95 -17.46
N PRO A 126 2.63 14.84 -16.54
CA PRO A 126 1.71 15.93 -16.27
C PRO A 126 2.40 17.06 -15.50
N ILE A 127 1.98 18.30 -15.76
CA ILE A 127 2.38 19.47 -14.96
C ILE A 127 1.60 19.54 -13.64
N TYR A 128 0.44 18.90 -13.57
CA TYR A 128 -0.42 18.87 -12.39
C TYR A 128 -1.35 17.64 -12.39
N ILE A 129 -1.66 17.13 -11.19
CA ILE A 129 -2.65 16.07 -10.95
C ILE A 129 -3.56 16.52 -9.80
N GLY A 130 -4.86 16.31 -9.95
CA GLY A 130 -5.87 16.64 -8.94
C GLY A 130 -7.04 15.64 -8.91
#